data_AF-A0A972M5V4-F1
#
_entry.id   AF-A0A972M5V4-F1
#
_cell.length_a   1.000
_cell.length_b   1.000
_cell.length_c   1.000
_cell.angle_alpha   90.00
_cell.angle_beta   90.00
_cell.angle_gamma   90.00
#
_symmetry.space_group_name_H-M   'P 1'
#
loop_
_entity.id
_entity.type
_entity.pdbx_description
1 polymer ?
#
loop_
_entity_poly.entity_id
_entity_poly.type
_entity_poly.pdbx_seq_one_letter_code
_entity_poly.pdbx_strand_id
1 'polypeptide(L)'
;MSFATLAAIIVLLAFGFIFRMVSVEERRNFFRTLLALLLVVGLISYFVQPLVHHKDLKQLLELTAIVSFALSMVFLLGYIKLDQKVRIERGELNMWGNSNKGKKNKK
;
A
#
# COMPACT_ATOMS: atom_id res chain seq x y z
N MET A 1 13.49 -27.22 0.19
CA MET A 1 13.45 -25.74 0.29
C MET A 1 14.88 -25.21 0.28
N SER A 2 15.18 -24.18 -0.49
CA SER A 2 16.53 -23.59 -0.49
C SER A 2 16.74 -22.70 0.74
N PHE A 3 17.99 -22.51 1.15
CA PHE A 3 18.32 -21.60 2.24
C PHE A 3 17.79 -20.17 1.99
N ALA A 4 17.82 -19.71 0.73
CA ALA A 4 17.27 -18.43 0.33
C ALA A 4 15.75 -18.33 0.56
N THR A 5 14.99 -19.39 0.24
CA THR A 5 13.55 -19.42 0.52
C THR A 5 13.24 -19.39 2.02
N LEU A 6 14.05 -20.08 2.84
CA LEU A 6 13.86 -20.10 4.29
C LEU A 6 14.17 -18.72 4.92
N ALA A 7 15.27 -18.10 4.49
CA ALA A 7 15.64 -16.74 4.90
C ALA A 7 14.57 -15.71 4.48
N ALA A 8 14.05 -15.81 3.26
CA ALA A 8 12.98 -14.92 2.78
C ALA A 8 11.70 -15.04 3.64
N ILE A 9 11.30 -16.26 4.02
CA ILE A 9 10.14 -16.47 4.89
C ILE A 9 10.36 -15.84 6.27
N ILE A 10 11.54 -16.04 6.87
CA ILE A 10 11.88 -15.46 8.18
C ILE A 10 11.85 -13.92 8.11
N VAL A 11 12.39 -13.33 7.05
CA VAL A 11 12.36 -11.88 6.84
C VAL A 11 10.92 -11.38 6.67
N LEU A 12 10.07 -12.09 5.92
CA LEU A 12 8.66 -11.72 5.76
C LEU A 12 7.90 -11.77 7.10
N LEU A 13 8.15 -12.79 7.91
CA LEU A 13 7.54 -12.92 9.25
C LEU A 13 8.02 -11.82 10.20
N ALA A 14 9.33 -11.54 10.22
CA ALA A 14 9.91 -10.47 11.01
C ALA A 14 9.37 -9.09 10.58
N PHE A 15 9.28 -8.86 9.28
CA PHE A 15 8.70 -7.64 8.72
C PHE A 15 7.24 -7.47 9.16
N GLY A 16 6.41 -8.51 9.06
CA GLY A 16 5.02 -8.46 9.52
C GLY A 16 4.88 -8.17 11.02
N PHE A 17 5.79 -8.71 11.85
CA PHE A 17 5.80 -8.47 13.29
C PHE A 17 6.20 -7.03 13.64
N ILE A 18 7.27 -6.52 13.03
CA ILE A 18 7.71 -5.13 13.19
C ILE A 18 6.59 -4.19 12.71
N PHE A 19 5.98 -4.50 11.57
CA PHE A 19 4.89 -3.72 11.00
C PHE A 19 3.68 -3.65 11.95
N ARG A 20 3.47 -4.63 12.83
CA ARG A 20 2.42 -4.61 13.85
C ARG A 20 2.75 -3.69 15.04
N MET A 21 4.02 -3.44 15.33
CA MET A 21 4.44 -2.55 16.43
C MET A 21 4.51 -1.06 16.02
N VAL A 22 4.71 -0.78 14.73
CA VAL A 22 4.79 0.58 14.17
C VAL A 22 3.46 1.31 14.30
N SER A 23 3.47 2.63 14.56
CA SER A 23 2.23 3.41 14.71
C SER A 23 1.40 3.44 13.42
N VAL A 24 0.09 3.66 13.51
CA VAL A 24 -0.78 3.69 12.31
C VAL A 24 -0.38 4.84 11.37
N GLU A 25 0.11 5.95 11.92
CA GLU A 25 0.56 7.13 11.19
C GLU A 25 1.87 6.88 10.44
N GLU A 26 2.83 6.20 11.07
CA GLU A 26 4.08 5.76 10.43
C GLU A 26 3.80 4.74 9.33
N ARG A 27 2.90 3.78 9.56
CA ARG A 27 2.47 2.84 8.50
C ARG A 27 1.88 3.60 7.32
N ARG A 28 0.96 4.53 7.57
CA ARG A 28 0.36 5.35 6.51
C ARG A 28 1.44 6.10 5.70
N ASN A 29 2.42 6.69 6.39
CA ASN A 29 3.51 7.40 5.71
C ASN A 29 4.38 6.45 4.89
N PHE A 30 4.70 5.26 5.43
CA PHE A 30 5.42 4.21 4.71
C PHE A 30 4.68 3.77 3.44
N PHE A 31 3.38 3.48 3.53
CA PHE A 31 2.55 3.14 2.36
C PHE A 31 2.54 4.27 1.33
N ARG A 32 2.44 5.52 1.76
CA ARG A 32 2.46 6.69 0.86
C ARG A 32 3.78 6.77 0.09
N THR A 33 4.91 6.66 0.79
CA THR A 33 6.24 6.71 0.18
C THR A 33 6.47 5.54 -0.75
N LEU A 34 6.11 4.33 -0.33
CA LEU A 34 6.25 3.12 -1.14
C LEU A 34 5.41 3.19 -2.43
N LEU A 35 4.18 3.70 -2.31
CA LEU A 35 3.29 3.89 -3.46
C LEU A 35 3.84 4.92 -4.44
N ALA A 36 4.34 6.05 -3.94
CA ALA A 36 4.99 7.06 -4.78
C ALA A 36 6.20 6.45 -5.53
N LEU A 37 7.02 5.66 -4.84
CA LEU A 37 8.20 5.03 -5.41
C LEU A 37 7.83 3.99 -6.48
N LEU A 38 6.85 3.13 -6.22
CA LEU A 38 6.35 2.16 -7.20
C LEU A 38 5.75 2.83 -8.43
N LEU A 39 4.98 3.91 -8.27
CA LEU A 39 4.44 4.66 -9.40
C LEU A 39 5.55 5.29 -10.23
N VAL A 40 6.57 5.89 -9.59
CA VAL A 40 7.73 6.46 -10.30
C VAL A 40 8.47 5.38 -11.08
N VAL A 41 8.75 4.22 -10.47
CA VAL A 41 9.41 3.09 -11.14
C VAL A 41 8.58 2.58 -12.31
N GLY A 42 7.26 2.43 -12.13
CA GLY A 42 6.35 1.99 -13.18
C GLY A 42 6.30 2.97 -14.36
N LEU A 43 6.21 4.27 -14.07
CA LEU A 43 6.22 5.34 -15.08
C LEU A 43 7.55 5.39 -15.84
N ILE A 44 8.68 5.38 -15.13
CA ILE A 44 10.01 5.35 -15.76
C ILE A 44 10.12 4.12 -16.66
N SER A 45 9.71 2.94 -16.17
CA SER A 45 9.80 1.71 -16.96
C SER A 45 8.96 1.80 -18.24
N TYR A 46 7.76 2.37 -18.15
CA TYR A 46 6.87 2.59 -19.30
C TYR A 46 7.45 3.59 -20.31
N PHE A 47 8.00 4.73 -19.87
CA PHE A 47 8.55 5.75 -20.77
C PHE A 47 9.92 5.38 -21.35
N VAL A 48 10.72 4.57 -20.64
CA VAL A 48 12.02 4.08 -21.12
C VAL A 48 11.85 2.90 -22.09
N GLN A 49 10.78 2.11 -21.98
CA GLN A 49 10.48 0.98 -22.87
C GLN A 49 10.64 1.29 -24.38
N PRO A 50 10.11 2.39 -24.95
CA PRO A 50 10.28 2.71 -26.37
C PRO A 50 11.71 3.15 -26.76
N LEU A 51 12.53 3.57 -25.79
CA LEU A 51 13.91 4.02 -26.02
C LEU A 51 14.91 2.85 -26.10
N VAL A 52 14.51 1.68 -25.59
CA VAL A 52 15.36 0.48 -25.54
C VAL A 52 15.14 -0.40 -26.77
N HIS A 53 16.22 -0.66 -27.51
CA HIS A 53 16.19 -1.47 -28.73
C HIS A 53 16.32 -2.98 -28.46
N HIS A 54 16.85 -3.36 -27.29
CA HIS A 54 17.00 -4.76 -26.89
C HIS A 54 15.67 -5.36 -26.45
N LYS A 55 15.23 -6.44 -27.12
CA LYS A 55 13.93 -7.09 -26.88
C LYS A 55 13.76 -7.62 -25.45
N ASP A 56 14.80 -8.23 -24.87
CA ASP A 56 14.73 -8.81 -23.51
C ASP A 56 14.58 -7.74 -22.43
N LEU A 57 15.33 -6.63 -22.57
CA LEU A 57 15.21 -5.47 -21.69
C LEU A 57 13.83 -4.82 -21.84
N LYS A 58 13.27 -4.78 -23.05
CA LYS A 58 11.93 -4.25 -23.29
C LYS A 58 10.85 -5.07 -22.58
N GLN A 59 10.93 -6.39 -22.66
CA GLN A 59 10.02 -7.29 -21.93
C GLN A 59 10.19 -7.15 -20.41
N LEU A 60 11.43 -7.02 -19.92
CA LEU A 60 11.69 -6.80 -18.50
C LEU A 60 11.08 -5.48 -18.01
N LEU A 61 11.24 -4.39 -18.77
CA LEU A 61 10.67 -3.09 -18.44
C LEU A 61 9.14 -3.12 -18.47
N GLU A 62 8.54 -3.82 -19.43
CA GLU A 62 7.09 -4.01 -19.52
C GLU A 62 6.54 -4.78 -18.32
N LEU A 63 7.18 -5.90 -17.96
CA LEU A 63 6.85 -6.66 -16.77
C LEU A 63 7.01 -5.81 -15.50
N THR A 64 8.10 -5.05 -15.41
CA THR A 64 8.37 -4.16 -14.27
C THR A 64 7.30 -3.08 -14.14
N ALA A 65 6.86 -2.49 -15.26
CA ALA A 65 5.79 -1.51 -15.28
C ALA A 65 4.47 -2.15 -14.79
N ILE A 66 4.08 -3.30 -15.34
CA ILE A 66 2.85 -4.02 -14.97
C ILE A 66 2.87 -4.37 -13.48
N VAL A 67 3.94 -4.98 -12.99
CA VAL A 67 4.08 -5.37 -11.58
C VAL A 67 4.05 -4.14 -10.68
N SER A 68 4.75 -3.07 -11.04
CA SER A 68 4.77 -1.83 -10.26
C SER A 68 3.38 -1.18 -10.17
N PHE A 69 2.62 -1.13 -11.28
CA PHE A 69 1.25 -0.61 -11.27
C PHE A 69 0.29 -1.50 -10.49
N ALA A 70 0.36 -2.81 -10.66
CA ALA A 70 -0.48 -3.76 -9.92
C ALA A 70 -0.22 -3.66 -8.41
N LEU A 71 1.05 -3.65 -8.00
CA LEU A 71 1.43 -3.45 -6.60
C LEU A 71 0.97 -2.09 -6.10
N SER A 72 1.16 -1.01 -6.87
CA SER A 72 0.69 0.33 -6.49
C SER A 72 -0.80 0.36 -6.19
N MET A 73 -1.61 -0.34 -6.98
CA MET A 73 -3.06 -0.50 -6.77
C MET A 73 -3.37 -1.22 -5.45
N VAL A 74 -2.68 -2.32 -5.16
CA VAL A 74 -2.84 -3.07 -3.90
C VAL A 74 -2.44 -2.20 -2.70
N PHE A 75 -1.30 -1.51 -2.79
CA PHE A 75 -0.83 -0.61 -1.75
C PHE A 75 -1.75 0.60 -1.57
N LEU A 76 -2.39 1.10 -2.64
CA LEU A 76 -3.37 2.19 -2.58
C LEU A 76 -4.61 1.76 -1.79
N LEU A 77 -5.13 0.56 -2.07
CA LEU A 77 -6.25 0.00 -1.32
C LEU A 77 -5.90 -0.19 0.16
N GLY A 78 -4.69 -0.66 0.46
CA GLY A 78 -4.17 -0.75 1.83
C GLY A 78 -4.07 0.61 2.51
N TYR A 79 -3.56 1.61 1.79
CA TYR A 79 -3.46 2.99 2.25
C TYR A 79 -4.84 3.59 2.56
N ILE A 80 -5.83 3.43 1.67
CA ILE A 80 -7.19 3.95 1.86
C ILE A 80 -7.82 3.33 3.12
N LYS A 81 -7.67 2.01 3.32
CA LYS A 81 -8.18 1.35 4.54
C LYS A 81 -7.52 1.88 5.80
N LEU A 82 -6.21 2.13 5.77
CA LEU A 82 -5.49 2.72 6.90
C LEU A 82 -5.91 4.18 7.14
N ASP A 83 -6.06 4.98 6.09
CA ASP A 83 -6.49 6.37 6.20
C ASP A 83 -7.91 6.48 6.77
N GLN A 84 -8.84 5.61 6.32
CA GLN A 84 -10.16 5.49 6.92
C GLN A 84 -10.10 5.15 8.41
N LYS A 85 -9.26 4.18 8.79
CA LYS A 85 -9.09 3.79 10.19
C LYS A 85 -8.56 4.95 11.05
N VAL A 86 -7.55 5.68 10.56
CA VAL A 86 -6.99 6.86 11.25
C VAL A 86 -8.04 7.97 11.40
N ARG A 87 -8.81 8.27 10.35
CA ARG A 87 -9.86 9.30 10.42
C ARG A 87 -11.00 8.93 11.36
N ILE A 88 -11.32 7.64 11.49
CA ILE A 88 -12.28 7.14 12.49
C ILE A 88 -11.71 7.30 13.91
N GLU A 89 -10.44 6.92 14.13
CA GLU A 89 -9.75 7.08 15.43
C GLU A 89 -9.63 8.56 15.86
N ARG A 90 -9.50 9.48 14.89
CA ARG A 90 -9.48 10.94 15.12
C ARG A 90 -10.88 11.58 15.24
N GLY A 91 -11.95 10.81 15.06
CA GLY A 91 -13.33 11.32 15.13
C GLY A 91 -13.78 12.18 13.94
N GLU A 92 -12.99 12.24 12.85
CA GLU A 92 -13.29 13.02 11.65
C GLU A 92 -14.28 12.31 10.72
N LEU A 93 -14.38 10.98 10.83
CA LEU A 93 -15.33 10.15 10.09
C LEU A 93 -16.40 9.61 11.05
N ASN A 94 -17.48 10.37 11.21
CA ASN A 94 -18.71 9.84 11.81
C ASN A 94 -19.21 8.70 10.92
N MET A 95 -19.18 7.46 11.42
CA MET A 95 -19.93 6.38 10.79
C MET A 95 -21.38 6.86 10.64
N TRP A 96 -21.78 7.09 9.39
CA TRP A 96 -23.11 7.57 9.03
C TRP A 96 -24.10 6.45 9.37
N GLY A 97 -24.56 6.47 10.62
CA GLY A 97 -25.35 5.40 11.21
C GLY A 97 -25.82 5.65 12.64
N ASN A 98 -25.43 6.76 13.29
CA ASN A 98 -25.93 7.10 14.63
C ASN A 98 -26.98 8.23 14.59
N SER A 99 -27.98 8.10 13.71
CA SER A 99 -29.13 9.02 13.65
C SER A 99 -30.21 8.72 14.69
N ASN A 100 -29.97 7.89 15.72
CA ASN A 100 -31.03 7.55 16.68
C ASN A 100 -30.68 7.65 18.18
N LYS A 101 -29.56 8.27 18.55
CA LYS A 101 -29.30 8.65 19.96
C LYS A 101 -29.79 10.07 20.31
N GLY A 102 -30.94 10.46 19.74
CA GLY A 102 -31.57 11.77 19.95
C GLY A 102 -32.98 11.75 20.55
N LYS A 103 -33.53 10.59 20.92
CA LYS A 103 -34.82 10.49 21.64
C LYS A 103 -34.66 9.81 23.00
N LYS A 104 -33.93 10.47 23.89
CA LYS A 104 -34.19 10.35 25.34
C LYS A 104 -34.35 11.76 25.89
N ASN A 105 -35.44 11.95 26.61
CA ASN A 105 -35.88 13.16 27.32
C ASN A 105 -36.58 14.23 26.48
N LYS A 106 -37.85 13.96 26.14
CA LYS A 106 -38.88 14.94 26.47
C LYS A 106 -39.80 14.31 27.51
N LYS A 107 -39.83 14.96 28.66
CA LYS A 107 -40.81 14.81 29.74
C LYS A 107 -42.23 14.83 29.19
#